data_AF-A0A8A4TKE9-F1
#
_entry.id   AF-A0A8A4TKE9-F1
#
_cell.length_a   1.000
_cell.length_b   1.000
_cell.length_c   1.000
_cell.angle_alpha   90.00
_cell.angle_beta   90.00
_cell.angle_gamma   90.00
#
_symmetry.space_group_name_H-M   'P 1'
#
loop_
_entity.id
_entity.type
_entity.pdbx_description
1 polymer ?
#
loop_
_entity_poly.entity_id
_entity_poly.type
_entity_poly.pdbx_seq_one_letter_code
_entity_poly.pdbx_strand_id
1 'polypeptide(L)'
;MKKFAIILTIIALVALTWALSGDTENEIERLEWRQLKKQEDRLYKLADFLVRHPDPRKASDLHLFFSRDVINDILAGTKETKVALPKTEGLVLTWKHLEVDFDQYAPSVVAEAQVTKEGSSLQVDAAVRTQLHIHANPGGETAELKIEIHEIVPRARWSIFKLELKWLAGKLLALNHHELATIDLNYEIPLDWQTTLSVDGEKKPLSFEVERGRIHGDLTLPALSQPARWSLRQWFFLPDGLHLFLDLNLEEP
;
A
#
# COMPACT_ATOMS: atom_id res chain seq x y z
N MET A 1 24.64 -47.17 -21.51
CA MET A 1 23.43 -46.53 -20.96
C MET A 1 23.69 -45.28 -20.10
N LYS A 2 24.67 -45.27 -19.16
CA LYS A 2 24.92 -44.10 -18.28
C LYS A 2 25.32 -42.79 -18.99
N LYS A 3 26.00 -42.86 -20.15
CA LYS A 3 26.42 -41.65 -20.91
C LYS A 3 25.25 -40.91 -21.60
N PHE A 4 24.19 -41.62 -21.98
CA PHE A 4 23.02 -41.02 -22.63
C PHE A 4 22.15 -40.21 -21.66
N ALA A 5 22.00 -40.67 -20.41
CA ALA A 5 21.26 -39.95 -19.39
C ALA A 5 21.92 -38.61 -18.99
N ILE A 6 23.26 -38.56 -18.97
CA ILE A 6 24.01 -37.34 -18.65
C ILE A 6 23.84 -36.29 -19.76
N ILE A 7 23.89 -36.71 -21.02
CA ILE A 7 23.73 -35.81 -22.18
C ILE A 7 22.30 -35.22 -22.21
N LEU A 8 21.27 -36.03 -21.96
CA LEU A 8 19.87 -35.57 -21.88
C LEU A 8 19.65 -34.58 -20.73
N THR A 9 20.30 -34.80 -19.58
CA THR A 9 20.18 -33.90 -18.43
C THR A 9 20.85 -32.55 -18.69
N ILE A 10 22.01 -32.54 -19.36
CA ILE A 10 22.72 -31.31 -19.74
C ILE A 10 21.92 -30.54 -20.80
N ILE A 11 21.36 -31.21 -21.81
CA ILE A 11 20.52 -30.57 -22.84
C ILE A 11 19.26 -29.97 -22.20
N ALA A 12 18.61 -30.69 -21.29
CA ALA A 12 17.46 -30.17 -20.55
C ALA A 12 17.83 -28.96 -19.67
N LEU A 13 18.99 -28.99 -19.01
CA LEU A 13 19.46 -27.87 -18.19
C LEU A 13 19.81 -26.65 -19.05
N VAL A 14 20.47 -26.84 -20.19
CA VAL A 14 20.83 -25.78 -21.15
C VAL A 14 19.59 -25.18 -21.80
N ALA A 15 18.62 -26.02 -22.21
CA ALA A 15 17.34 -25.57 -22.75
C ALA A 15 16.49 -24.83 -21.71
N LEU A 16 16.53 -25.25 -20.44
CA LEU A 16 15.85 -24.55 -19.36
C LEU A 16 16.53 -23.20 -19.06
N THR A 17 17.86 -23.12 -19.08
CA THR A 17 18.57 -21.83 -18.96
C THR A 17 18.31 -20.91 -20.15
N TRP A 18 18.22 -21.42 -21.38
CA TRP A 18 17.91 -20.62 -22.56
C TRP A 18 16.45 -20.14 -22.59
N ALA A 19 15.51 -20.99 -22.15
CA ALA A 19 14.11 -20.61 -22.00
C ALA A 19 13.88 -19.61 -20.86
N LEU A 20 14.76 -19.61 -19.84
CA LEU A 20 14.73 -18.69 -18.70
C LEU A 20 15.65 -17.47 -18.87
N SER A 21 16.45 -17.34 -19.93
CA SER A 21 17.39 -16.22 -20.09
C SER A 21 17.00 -15.23 -21.19
N GLY A 22 16.15 -15.61 -22.14
CA GLY A 22 15.87 -14.79 -23.34
C GLY A 22 14.82 -13.68 -23.17
N ASP A 23 13.94 -13.78 -22.17
CA ASP A 23 12.83 -12.82 -21.98
C ASP A 23 12.80 -12.21 -20.57
N THR A 24 13.62 -12.73 -19.65
CA THR A 24 13.63 -12.26 -18.26
C THR A 24 14.29 -10.89 -18.14
N GLU A 25 15.36 -10.62 -18.88
CA GLU A 25 16.03 -9.31 -18.87
C GLU A 25 15.13 -8.23 -19.52
N ASN A 26 14.46 -8.56 -20.63
CA ASN A 26 13.47 -7.68 -21.27
C ASN A 26 12.23 -7.47 -20.39
N GLU A 27 11.75 -8.48 -19.66
CA GLU A 27 10.60 -8.34 -18.78
C GLU A 27 10.97 -7.56 -17.51
N ILE A 28 12.16 -7.75 -16.96
CA ILE A 28 12.71 -6.90 -15.89
C ILE A 28 12.80 -5.46 -16.37
N GLU A 29 13.35 -5.20 -17.55
CA GLU A 29 13.44 -3.85 -18.11
C GLU A 29 12.06 -3.24 -18.36
N ARG A 30 11.08 -4.02 -18.86
CA ARG A 30 9.68 -3.57 -18.99
C ARG A 30 9.01 -3.28 -17.65
N LEU A 31 9.35 -4.02 -16.60
CA LEU A 31 8.83 -3.82 -15.25
C LEU A 31 9.43 -2.56 -14.64
N GLU A 32 10.75 -2.39 -14.74
CA GLU A 32 11.45 -1.17 -14.34
C GLU A 32 10.91 0.04 -15.07
N TRP A 33 10.70 -0.05 -16.39
CA TRP A 33 10.11 1.02 -17.17
C TRP A 33 8.67 1.35 -16.75
N ARG A 34 7.83 0.35 -16.49
CA ARG A 34 6.47 0.55 -15.95
C ARG A 34 6.50 1.22 -14.58
N GLN A 35 7.45 0.84 -13.72
CA GLN A 35 7.63 1.44 -12.41
C GLN A 35 8.08 2.89 -12.51
N LEU A 36 9.09 3.18 -13.34
CA LEU A 36 9.58 4.53 -13.61
C LEU A 36 8.47 5.42 -14.18
N LYS A 37 7.67 4.90 -15.12
CA LYS A 37 6.53 5.64 -15.67
C LYS A 37 5.47 5.95 -14.61
N LYS A 38 5.14 4.99 -13.74
CA LYS A 38 4.23 5.23 -12.61
C LYS A 38 4.78 6.28 -11.64
N GLN A 39 6.10 6.28 -11.39
CA GLN A 39 6.76 7.30 -10.56
C GLN A 39 6.69 8.68 -11.22
N GLU A 40 6.98 8.76 -12.51
CA GLU A 40 6.89 9.98 -13.31
C GLU A 40 5.47 10.56 -13.28
N ASP A 41 4.43 9.75 -13.52
CA ASP A 41 3.03 10.18 -13.46
C ASP A 41 2.65 10.76 -12.09
N ARG A 42 3.16 10.16 -11.01
CA ARG A 42 2.93 10.64 -9.64
C ARG A 42 3.66 11.95 -9.36
N LEU A 43 4.88 12.09 -9.84
CA LEU A 43 5.66 13.33 -9.74
C LEU A 43 4.99 14.47 -10.50
N TYR A 44 4.47 14.22 -11.70
CA TYR A 44 3.70 15.23 -12.43
C TYR A 44 2.44 15.65 -11.69
N LYS A 45 1.69 14.70 -11.12
CA LYS A 45 0.51 15.02 -10.30
C LYS A 45 0.87 15.84 -9.07
N LEU A 46 1.97 15.51 -8.40
CA LEU A 46 2.47 16.27 -7.25
C LEU A 46 2.89 17.68 -7.69
N ALA A 47 3.64 17.81 -8.78
CA ALA A 47 4.08 19.09 -9.30
C ALA A 47 2.88 19.98 -9.70
N ASP A 48 1.91 19.45 -10.45
CA ASP A 48 0.69 20.17 -10.84
C ASP A 48 -0.12 20.60 -9.61
N PHE A 49 -0.24 19.74 -8.61
CA PHE A 49 -0.90 20.08 -7.35
C PHE A 49 -0.17 21.20 -6.60
N LEU A 50 1.15 21.14 -6.47
CA LEU A 50 1.96 22.17 -5.81
C LEU A 50 1.97 23.51 -6.57
N VAL A 51 1.88 23.47 -7.91
CA VAL A 51 1.74 24.69 -8.73
C VAL A 51 0.40 25.36 -8.49
N ARG A 52 -0.70 24.58 -8.41
CA ARG A 52 -2.04 25.10 -8.12
C ARG A 52 -2.22 25.50 -6.66
N HIS A 53 -1.48 24.85 -5.76
CA HIS A 53 -1.56 25.05 -4.32
C HIS A 53 -0.16 25.17 -3.72
N PRO A 54 0.50 26.34 -3.82
CA PRO A 54 1.86 26.55 -3.32
C PRO A 54 2.00 26.33 -1.80
N ASP A 55 0.88 26.45 -1.08
CA ASP A 55 0.77 26.07 0.33
C ASP A 55 -0.38 25.06 0.49
N PRO A 56 -0.10 23.75 0.28
CA PRO A 56 -1.12 22.71 0.29
C PRO A 56 -1.93 22.66 1.57
N ARG A 57 -1.28 22.94 2.71
CA ARG A 57 -1.92 22.91 4.03
C ARG A 57 -2.93 24.04 4.22
N LYS A 58 -2.79 25.15 3.49
CA LYS A 58 -3.78 26.23 3.45
C LYS A 58 -4.83 26.04 2.36
N ALA A 59 -4.56 25.19 1.37
CA ALA A 59 -5.46 24.93 0.26
C ALA A 59 -6.50 23.83 0.55
N SER A 60 -6.30 23.07 1.63
CA SER A 60 -7.21 22.08 2.19
C SER A 60 -7.67 22.51 3.58
N ASP A 61 -8.90 22.18 3.94
CA ASP A 61 -9.44 22.45 5.29
C ASP A 61 -8.88 21.49 6.35
N LEU A 62 -8.46 20.29 5.93
CA LEU A 62 -7.82 19.30 6.80
C LEU A 62 -6.71 18.53 6.07
N HIS A 63 -5.59 18.36 6.76
CA HIS A 63 -4.48 17.50 6.33
C HIS A 63 -4.34 16.34 7.30
N LEU A 64 -4.54 15.12 6.81
CA LEU A 64 -4.26 13.89 7.56
C LEU A 64 -2.93 13.29 7.09
N PHE A 65 -2.14 12.78 8.04
CA PHE A 65 -0.84 12.19 7.79
C PHE A 65 -0.74 10.84 8.49
N PHE A 66 -0.43 9.81 7.71
CA PHE A 66 -0.11 8.47 8.19
C PHE A 66 1.37 8.24 7.96
N SER A 67 2.15 8.30 9.04
CA SER A 67 3.59 8.06 8.96
C SER A 67 3.90 6.65 8.46
N ARG A 68 5.10 6.49 7.89
CA ARG A 68 5.65 5.18 7.54
C ARG A 68 5.55 4.18 8.69
N ASP A 69 5.87 4.61 9.90
CA ASP A 69 5.84 3.76 11.09
C ASP A 69 4.42 3.27 11.41
N VAL A 70 3.42 4.15 11.34
CA VAL A 70 2.01 3.77 11.53
C VAL A 70 1.55 2.75 10.50
N ILE A 71 1.94 2.93 9.24
CA ILE A 71 1.59 1.98 8.16
C ILE A 71 2.31 0.65 8.38
N ASN A 72 3.58 0.67 8.80
CA ASN A 72 4.33 -0.52 9.15
C ASN A 72 3.73 -1.27 10.35
N ASP A 73 3.22 -0.57 11.36
CA ASP A 73 2.52 -1.17 12.49
C ASP A 73 1.24 -1.87 12.05
N ILE A 74 0.48 -1.25 11.14
CA ILE A 74 -0.71 -1.87 10.52
C ILE A 74 -0.31 -3.16 9.77
N LEU A 75 0.75 -3.11 8.97
CA LEU A 75 1.24 -4.26 8.20
C LEU A 75 1.79 -5.37 9.10
N ALA A 76 2.41 -5.03 10.24
CA ALA A 76 2.85 -6.02 11.22
C ALA A 76 1.70 -6.88 11.75
N GLY A 77 0.46 -6.35 11.78
CA GLY A 77 -0.75 -7.10 12.14
C GLY A 77 -1.13 -8.20 11.13
N THR A 78 -0.58 -8.17 9.91
CA THR A 78 -0.83 -9.19 8.85
C THR A 78 0.17 -10.35 8.90
N LYS A 79 1.03 -10.38 9.92
CA LYS A 79 1.97 -11.48 10.12
C LYS A 79 1.22 -12.81 10.26
N GLU A 80 1.75 -13.84 9.60
CA GLU A 80 1.20 -15.20 9.57
C GLU A 80 -0.14 -15.35 8.83
N THR A 81 -0.64 -14.30 8.18
CA THR A 81 -1.79 -14.43 7.27
C THR A 81 -1.45 -15.38 6.14
N LYS A 82 -2.40 -16.28 5.85
CA LYS A 82 -2.26 -17.35 4.85
C LYS A 82 -3.10 -16.99 3.63
N VAL A 83 -2.47 -17.03 2.45
CA VAL A 83 -3.10 -16.79 1.16
C VAL A 83 -2.91 -18.03 0.30
N ALA A 84 -4.01 -18.60 -0.17
CA ALA A 84 -3.95 -19.70 -1.13
C ALA A 84 -3.55 -19.17 -2.50
N LEU A 85 -2.61 -19.84 -3.19
CA LEU A 85 -2.22 -19.45 -4.54
C LEU A 85 -3.22 -20.04 -5.56
N PRO A 86 -4.00 -19.22 -6.27
CA PRO A 86 -5.23 -19.66 -6.96
C PRO A 86 -5.01 -20.67 -8.09
N LYS A 87 -3.82 -20.72 -8.70
CA LYS A 87 -3.49 -21.66 -9.79
C LYS A 87 -2.48 -22.75 -9.40
N THR A 88 -2.09 -22.83 -8.13
CA THR A 88 -1.16 -23.84 -7.64
C THR A 88 -1.79 -24.63 -6.51
N GLU A 89 -2.48 -25.72 -6.87
CA GLU A 89 -3.22 -26.56 -5.93
C GLU A 89 -2.37 -26.96 -4.71
N GLY A 90 -2.94 -26.70 -3.53
CA GLY A 90 -2.35 -27.01 -2.24
C GLY A 90 -1.19 -26.11 -1.83
N LEU A 91 -0.81 -25.07 -2.60
CA LEU A 91 0.20 -24.11 -2.15
C LEU A 91 -0.43 -22.98 -1.35
N VAL A 92 0.11 -22.78 -0.14
CA VAL A 92 -0.26 -21.70 0.77
C VAL A 92 0.95 -20.81 1.01
N LEU A 93 0.79 -19.54 0.69
CA LEU A 93 1.75 -18.50 1.01
C LEU A 93 1.41 -17.93 2.39
N THR A 94 2.38 -17.98 3.30
CA THR A 94 2.27 -17.44 4.66
C THR A 94 3.19 -16.25 4.79
N TRP A 95 2.64 -15.09 5.10
CA TRP A 95 3.43 -13.88 5.32
C TRP A 95 4.21 -13.98 6.63
N LYS A 96 5.51 -13.72 6.59
CA LYS A 96 6.39 -13.71 7.78
C LYS A 96 6.74 -12.31 8.21
N HIS A 97 6.86 -11.41 7.25
CA HIS A 97 7.16 -10.01 7.47
C HIS A 97 6.63 -9.20 6.29
N LEU A 98 6.02 -8.05 6.57
CA LEU A 98 5.65 -7.04 5.59
C LEU A 98 6.13 -5.70 6.12
N GLU A 99 6.80 -4.93 5.28
CA GLU A 99 7.22 -3.57 5.57
C GLU A 99 6.97 -2.72 4.33
N VAL A 100 6.40 -1.53 4.50
CA VAL A 100 6.32 -0.54 3.43
C VAL A 100 7.63 0.25 3.37
N ASP A 101 8.09 0.41 2.14
CA ASP A 101 9.18 1.29 1.80
C ASP A 101 8.66 2.38 0.85
N PHE A 102 8.69 3.62 1.33
CA PHE A 102 8.23 4.82 0.61
C PHE A 102 9.31 5.42 -0.29
N ASP A 103 10.20 4.58 -0.81
CA ASP A 103 11.29 5.07 -1.65
C ASP A 103 10.75 5.67 -2.96
N GLN A 104 11.21 6.88 -3.27
CA GLN A 104 10.97 7.61 -4.53
C GLN A 104 9.54 7.52 -5.07
N TYR A 105 8.54 7.90 -4.25
CA TYR A 105 7.15 8.18 -4.67
C TYR A 105 6.31 6.98 -5.13
N ALA A 106 6.87 5.77 -5.10
CA ALA A 106 6.15 4.52 -5.34
C ALA A 106 6.28 3.63 -4.09
N PRO A 107 5.30 3.66 -3.17
CA PRO A 107 5.31 2.81 -2.00
C PRO A 107 5.37 1.36 -2.46
N SER A 108 6.48 0.74 -2.14
CA SER A 108 6.64 -0.69 -2.31
C SER A 108 6.42 -1.33 -0.96
N VAL A 109 5.90 -2.54 -0.95
CA VAL A 109 5.89 -3.35 0.27
C VAL A 109 6.88 -4.49 0.04
N VAL A 110 7.92 -4.48 0.87
CA VAL A 110 8.90 -5.56 0.95
C VAL A 110 8.29 -6.61 1.87
N ALA A 111 8.12 -7.81 1.35
CA ALA A 111 7.54 -8.88 2.13
C ALA A 111 8.43 -10.12 2.13
N GLU A 112 8.54 -10.75 3.29
CA GLU A 112 9.08 -12.08 3.43
C GLU A 112 7.92 -13.04 3.62
N ALA A 113 7.91 -14.11 2.84
CA ALA A 113 6.87 -15.11 2.86
C ALA A 113 7.46 -16.51 2.92
N GLN A 114 6.65 -17.44 3.38
CA GLN A 114 6.94 -18.86 3.36
C GLN A 114 5.86 -19.56 2.54
N VAL A 115 6.25 -20.27 1.50
CA VAL A 115 5.35 -21.10 0.70
C VAL A 115 5.42 -22.52 1.23
N THR A 116 4.25 -23.07 1.54
CA THR A 116 4.09 -24.44 2.01
C THR A 116 3.15 -25.19 1.09
N LYS A 117 3.35 -26.51 0.95
CA LYS A 117 2.40 -27.38 0.26
C LYS A 117 1.57 -28.15 1.30
N GLU A 118 0.26 -28.06 1.21
CA GLU A 118 -0.67 -28.78 2.07
C GLU A 118 -0.40 -30.29 2.03
N GLY A 119 -0.32 -30.92 3.20
CA GLY A 119 0.04 -32.33 3.34
C GLY A 119 1.52 -32.65 3.09
N SER A 120 2.41 -31.67 2.96
CA SER A 120 3.86 -31.85 2.79
C SER A 120 4.67 -31.10 3.84
N SER A 121 5.84 -31.62 4.19
CA SER A 121 6.85 -30.90 5.00
C SER A 121 7.68 -29.90 4.17
N LEU A 122 7.39 -29.77 2.87
CA LEU A 122 8.11 -28.88 1.97
C LEU A 122 7.77 -27.41 2.28
N GLN A 123 8.81 -26.63 2.59
CA GLN A 123 8.72 -25.20 2.86
C GLN A 123 9.80 -24.47 2.04
N VAL A 124 9.42 -23.33 1.44
CA VAL A 124 10.32 -22.45 0.70
C VAL A 124 10.14 -21.04 1.20
N ASP A 125 11.22 -20.43 1.69
CA ASP A 125 11.24 -19.00 1.98
C ASP A 125 11.29 -18.22 0.66
N ALA A 126 10.58 -17.10 0.59
CA ALA A 126 10.52 -16.23 -0.56
C ALA A 126 10.58 -14.76 -0.13
N ALA A 127 11.30 -13.96 -0.90
CA ALA A 127 11.12 -12.52 -0.88
C ALA A 127 10.03 -12.17 -1.89
N VAL A 128 9.17 -11.25 -1.54
CA VAL A 128 8.07 -10.81 -2.38
C VAL A 128 8.16 -9.31 -2.52
N ARG A 129 8.15 -8.85 -3.77
CA ARG A 129 8.07 -7.42 -4.08
C ARG A 129 6.63 -7.11 -4.46
N THR A 130 6.05 -6.16 -3.75
CA THR A 130 4.66 -5.76 -3.91
C THR A 130 4.54 -4.25 -4.04
N GLN A 131 3.43 -3.77 -4.59
CA GLN A 131 3.12 -2.34 -4.67
C GLN A 131 1.88 -2.03 -3.85
N LEU A 132 1.88 -0.87 -3.21
CA LEU A 132 0.72 -0.37 -2.48
C LEU A 132 -0.11 0.53 -3.40
N HIS A 133 -1.38 0.21 -3.51
CA HIS A 133 -2.36 0.88 -4.34
C HIS A 133 -3.53 1.40 -3.49
N ILE A 134 -4.02 2.58 -3.83
CA ILE A 134 -5.32 3.08 -3.35
C ILE A 134 -6.27 3.00 -4.52
N HIS A 135 -7.30 2.16 -4.40
CA HIS A 135 -8.36 2.02 -5.40
C HIS A 135 -9.65 2.63 -4.86
N ALA A 136 -10.16 3.65 -5.52
CA ALA A 136 -11.47 4.19 -5.21
C ALA A 136 -12.54 3.15 -5.59
N ASN A 137 -13.45 2.84 -4.68
CA ASN A 137 -14.49 1.86 -4.93
C ASN A 137 -15.52 2.40 -5.95
N PRO A 138 -15.97 1.57 -6.91
CA PRO A 138 -17.04 1.95 -7.82
C PRO A 138 -18.34 2.13 -7.03
N GLY A 139 -18.68 3.40 -6.76
CA GLY A 139 -19.73 3.78 -5.80
C GLY A 139 -19.37 5.04 -4.99
N GLY A 140 -18.07 5.37 -4.90
CA GLY A 140 -17.58 6.72 -4.61
C GLY A 140 -17.38 7.11 -3.15
N GLU A 141 -17.80 6.30 -2.18
CA GLU A 141 -17.76 6.71 -0.76
C GLU A 141 -16.49 6.25 -0.02
N THR A 142 -15.82 5.21 -0.50
CA THR A 142 -14.61 4.66 0.13
C THR A 142 -13.52 4.35 -0.90
N ALA A 143 -12.28 4.37 -0.45
CA ALA A 143 -11.15 3.83 -1.17
C ALA A 143 -10.53 2.68 -0.39
N GLU A 144 -10.17 1.63 -1.10
CA GLU A 144 -9.50 0.46 -0.55
C GLU A 144 -8.00 0.58 -0.75
N LEU A 145 -7.27 0.31 0.32
CA LEU A 145 -5.84 0.08 0.25
C LEU A 145 -5.59 -1.37 -0.20
N LYS A 146 -4.94 -1.57 -1.34
CA LYS A 146 -4.61 -2.91 -1.87
C LYS A 146 -3.11 -3.10 -1.97
N ILE A 147 -2.64 -4.28 -1.59
CA ILE A 147 -1.27 -4.71 -1.87
C ILE A 147 -1.31 -5.67 -3.06
N GLU A 148 -0.76 -5.22 -4.18
CA GLU A 148 -0.62 -6.03 -5.39
C GLU A 148 0.75 -6.71 -5.40
N ILE A 149 0.76 -8.04 -5.51
CA ILE A 149 1.98 -8.82 -5.60
C ILE A 149 2.50 -8.75 -7.03
N HIS A 150 3.71 -8.23 -7.21
CA HIS A 150 4.33 -8.12 -8.54
C HIS A 150 5.29 -9.26 -8.83
N GLU A 151 6.07 -9.67 -7.83
CA GLU A 151 7.13 -10.64 -8.02
C GLU A 151 7.35 -11.47 -6.75
N ILE A 152 7.53 -12.78 -6.93
CA ILE A 152 7.93 -13.72 -5.88
C ILE A 152 9.30 -14.29 -6.24
N VAL A 153 10.31 -13.93 -5.45
CA VAL A 153 11.68 -14.41 -5.60
C VAL A 153 11.97 -15.47 -4.52
N PRO A 154 12.03 -16.78 -4.88
CA PRO A 154 12.31 -17.82 -3.91
C PRO A 154 13.74 -17.73 -3.37
N ARG A 155 13.90 -17.76 -2.05
CA ARG A 155 15.18 -17.86 -1.34
C ARG A 155 15.37 -19.28 -0.83
N ALA A 156 15.87 -20.16 -1.70
CA ALA A 156 16.12 -21.55 -1.29
C ALA A 156 17.42 -21.66 -0.46
N ARG A 157 17.32 -21.92 0.84
CA ARG A 157 18.47 -22.41 1.64
C ARG A 157 18.68 -23.89 1.34
N TRP A 158 19.74 -24.19 0.60
CA TRP A 158 20.06 -25.55 0.14
C TRP A 158 20.51 -26.44 1.30
N SER A 159 19.60 -27.22 1.88
CA SER A 159 19.94 -28.47 2.55
C SER A 159 19.69 -29.66 1.61
N ILE A 160 20.14 -30.84 2.01
CA ILE A 160 20.57 -31.98 1.17
C ILE A 160 19.47 -32.72 0.36
N PHE A 161 18.20 -32.29 0.40
CA PHE A 161 17.08 -32.90 -0.33
C PHE A 161 16.59 -31.98 -1.46
N LYS A 162 16.98 -32.23 -2.72
CA LYS A 162 17.07 -31.17 -3.76
C LYS A 162 16.20 -31.30 -5.02
N LEU A 163 15.29 -32.27 -5.14
CA LEU A 163 14.46 -32.41 -6.35
C LEU A 163 13.11 -31.68 -6.23
N GLU A 164 12.39 -31.85 -5.12
CA GLU A 164 11.07 -31.25 -4.91
C GLU A 164 11.13 -29.73 -4.71
N LEU A 165 12.17 -29.23 -4.02
CA LEU A 165 12.43 -27.79 -3.86
C LEU A 165 12.70 -27.09 -5.19
N LYS A 166 13.37 -27.76 -6.14
CA LYS A 166 13.66 -27.18 -7.47
C LYS A 166 12.41 -26.99 -8.30
N TRP A 167 11.52 -27.98 -8.30
CA TRP A 167 10.23 -27.88 -9.00
C TRP A 167 9.36 -26.78 -8.39
N LEU A 168 9.33 -26.69 -7.05
CA LEU A 168 8.54 -25.65 -6.36
C LEU A 168 9.10 -24.24 -6.63
N ALA A 169 10.41 -24.06 -6.55
CA ALA A 169 11.05 -22.79 -6.91
C ALA A 169 10.81 -22.41 -8.38
N GLY A 170 10.90 -23.38 -9.30
CA GLY A 170 10.57 -23.17 -10.71
C GLY A 170 9.10 -22.79 -10.92
N LYS A 171 8.17 -23.39 -10.17
CA LYS A 171 6.76 -23.00 -10.19
C LYS A 171 6.53 -21.58 -9.68
N LEU A 172 7.21 -21.18 -8.61
CA LEU A 172 7.10 -19.82 -8.06
C LEU A 172 7.64 -18.77 -9.03
N LEU A 173 8.76 -19.06 -9.69
CA LEU A 173 9.33 -18.19 -10.73
C LEU A 173 8.47 -18.14 -12.00
N ALA A 174 7.69 -19.19 -12.27
CA ALA A 174 6.80 -19.26 -13.43
C ALA A 174 5.43 -18.58 -13.18
N LEU A 175 5.16 -18.08 -11.98
CA LEU A 175 3.94 -17.31 -11.71
C LEU A 175 4.08 -15.93 -12.39
N ASN A 176 3.28 -15.70 -13.43
CA ASN A 176 3.22 -14.39 -14.09
C ASN A 176 2.47 -13.38 -13.21
N HIS A 177 2.70 -12.08 -13.42
CA HIS A 177 2.14 -11.00 -12.60
C HIS A 177 0.60 -11.02 -12.50
N HIS A 178 -0.11 -11.39 -13.58
CA HIS A 178 -1.58 -11.52 -13.55
C HIS A 178 -2.08 -12.73 -12.74
N GLU A 179 -1.19 -13.66 -12.39
CA GLU A 179 -1.52 -14.89 -11.65
C GLU A 179 -1.20 -14.78 -10.17
N LEU A 180 -0.52 -13.70 -9.77
CA LEU A 180 -0.17 -13.41 -8.39
C LEU A 180 -1.37 -12.85 -7.65
N ALA A 181 -1.51 -13.25 -6.39
CA ALA A 181 -2.64 -12.86 -5.56
C ALA A 181 -2.56 -11.38 -5.18
N THR A 182 -3.72 -10.75 -5.00
CA THR A 182 -3.83 -9.48 -4.29
C THR A 182 -4.09 -9.77 -2.82
N ILE A 183 -3.41 -9.06 -1.92
CA ILE A 183 -3.84 -9.01 -0.52
C ILE A 183 -4.80 -7.83 -0.43
N ASP A 184 -6.08 -8.14 -0.29
CA ASP A 184 -7.06 -7.12 0.09
C ASP A 184 -6.82 -6.81 1.57
N LEU A 185 -6.27 -5.62 1.82
CA LEU A 185 -6.30 -5.05 3.15
C LEU A 185 -7.68 -4.40 3.28
N ASN A 186 -8.54 -4.92 4.15
CA ASN A 186 -9.88 -4.36 4.41
C ASN A 186 -9.80 -3.04 5.20
N TYR A 187 -8.86 -2.16 4.85
CA TYR A 187 -8.78 -0.80 5.34
C TYR A 187 -9.47 0.11 4.34
N GLU A 188 -10.70 0.46 4.67
CA GLU A 188 -11.49 1.44 3.94
C GLU A 188 -11.09 2.84 4.41
N ILE A 189 -10.59 3.64 3.48
CA ILE A 189 -10.37 5.07 3.67
C ILE A 189 -11.67 5.75 3.22
N PRO A 190 -12.44 6.38 4.12
CA PRO A 190 -13.62 7.12 3.71
C PRO A 190 -13.19 8.28 2.79
N LEU A 191 -13.74 8.31 1.59
CA LEU A 191 -13.57 9.40 0.63
C LEU A 191 -14.50 10.56 0.97
N ASP A 192 -15.63 10.24 1.58
CA ASP A 192 -16.61 11.19 2.10
C ASP A 192 -17.11 10.72 3.47
N TRP A 193 -17.20 11.63 4.43
CA TRP A 193 -17.93 11.34 5.68
C TRP A 193 -18.60 12.59 6.25
N GLN A 194 -19.72 12.37 6.93
CA GLN A 194 -20.43 13.39 7.67
C GLN A 194 -19.95 13.43 9.12
N THR A 195 -19.78 14.64 9.63
CA THR A 195 -19.53 14.91 11.04
C THR A 195 -20.36 16.12 11.48
N THR A 196 -20.39 16.37 12.79
CA THR A 196 -21.01 17.57 13.33
C THR A 196 -19.91 18.43 13.92
N LEU A 197 -19.66 19.58 13.30
CA LEU A 197 -18.79 20.59 13.89
C LEU A 197 -19.57 21.30 14.98
N SER A 198 -19.13 21.13 16.22
CA SER A 198 -19.72 21.79 17.38
C SER A 198 -18.71 22.75 18.00
N VAL A 199 -19.18 23.97 18.27
CA VAL A 199 -18.50 24.95 19.11
C VAL A 199 -19.34 25.09 20.36
N ASP A 200 -18.76 24.70 21.50
CA ASP A 200 -19.42 24.85 22.78
C ASP A 200 -19.68 26.33 23.06
N GLY A 201 -20.87 26.62 23.58
CA GLY A 201 -21.23 27.97 23.98
C GLY A 201 -20.41 28.38 25.19
N GLU A 202 -19.39 29.23 24.98
CA GLU A 202 -18.59 29.77 26.07
C GLU A 202 -19.21 31.08 26.60
N LYS A 203 -19.28 31.19 27.93
CA LYS A 203 -19.44 32.48 28.61
C LYS A 203 -18.07 33.10 28.82
N LYS A 204 -17.81 34.23 28.17
CA LYS A 204 -16.59 35.01 28.37
C LYS A 204 -16.91 36.26 29.18
N PRO A 205 -16.32 36.43 30.38
CA PRO A 205 -16.47 37.68 31.11
C PRO A 205 -15.78 38.79 30.31
N LEU A 206 -16.51 39.87 30.07
CA LEU A 206 -16.01 41.10 29.46
C LEU A 206 -15.97 42.21 30.50
N SER A 207 -14.93 43.03 30.42
CA SER A 207 -14.82 44.20 31.27
C SER A 207 -14.24 45.37 30.47
N PHE A 208 -14.91 46.52 30.58
CA PHE A 208 -14.52 47.74 29.90
C PHE A 208 -14.41 48.87 30.92
N GLU A 209 -13.33 49.65 30.83
CA GLU A 209 -13.18 50.90 31.55
C GLU A 209 -13.98 52.00 30.84
N VAL A 210 -14.73 52.78 31.62
CA VAL A 210 -15.43 54.00 31.16
C VAL A 210 -15.12 55.15 32.12
N GLU A 211 -15.33 56.40 31.70
CA GLU A 211 -14.92 57.60 32.47
C GLU A 211 -15.42 57.64 33.93
N ARG A 212 -16.51 56.93 34.25
CA ARG A 212 -17.11 56.90 35.59
C ARG A 212 -17.02 55.54 36.29
N GLY A 213 -16.14 54.63 35.84
CA GLY A 213 -15.91 53.34 36.47
C GLY A 213 -15.76 52.20 35.48
N ARG A 214 -15.98 50.96 35.95
CA ARG A 214 -15.79 49.76 35.15
C ARG A 214 -17.12 49.04 34.92
N ILE A 215 -17.45 48.75 33.67
CA ILE A 215 -18.61 47.93 33.32
C ILE A 215 -18.15 46.48 33.23
N HIS A 216 -18.89 45.59 33.90
CA HIS A 216 -18.72 44.15 33.81
C HIS A 216 -19.94 43.55 33.12
N GLY A 217 -19.72 42.58 32.24
CA GLY A 217 -20.78 41.80 31.62
C GLY A 217 -20.25 40.46 31.14
N ASP A 218 -21.15 39.58 30.74
CA ASP A 218 -20.78 38.29 30.16
C ASP A 218 -21.16 38.30 28.68
N LEU A 219 -20.21 38.00 27.81
CA LEU A 219 -20.50 37.60 26.44
C LEU A 219 -20.87 36.12 26.46
N THR A 220 -22.15 35.83 26.20
CA THR A 220 -22.61 34.46 25.99
C THR A 220 -22.63 34.20 24.49
N LEU A 221 -21.73 33.35 24.00
CA LEU A 221 -21.81 32.85 22.63
C LEU A 221 -22.75 31.63 22.61
N PRO A 222 -23.73 31.56 21.68
CA PRO A 222 -24.56 30.37 21.55
C PRO A 222 -23.70 29.19 21.13
N ALA A 223 -24.03 28.00 21.64
CA ALA A 223 -23.45 26.77 21.10
C ALA A 223 -23.87 26.65 19.64
N LEU A 224 -22.91 26.43 18.75
CA LEU A 224 -23.14 26.24 17.33
C LEU A 224 -22.86 24.79 17.00
N SER A 225 -23.75 24.17 16.25
CA SER A 225 -23.62 22.78 15.80
C SER A 225 -24.08 22.74 14.35
N GLN A 226 -23.17 22.48 13.42
CA GLN A 226 -23.47 22.43 12.00
C GLN A 226 -23.04 21.07 11.41
N PRO A 227 -23.90 20.40 10.62
CA PRO A 227 -23.47 19.25 9.84
C PRO A 227 -22.39 19.68 8.84
N ALA A 228 -21.36 18.85 8.75
CA ALA A 228 -20.18 19.07 7.96
C ALA A 228 -19.87 17.80 7.18
N ARG A 229 -19.56 17.94 5.89
CA ARG A 229 -19.10 16.84 5.05
C ARG A 229 -17.64 17.06 4.69
N TRP A 230 -16.80 16.10 5.03
CA TRP A 230 -15.40 16.07 4.57
C TRP A 230 -15.30 15.25 3.30
N SER A 231 -14.59 15.77 2.31
CA SER A 231 -14.33 15.08 1.04
C SER A 231 -12.85 15.01 0.74
N LEU A 232 -12.33 13.85 0.36
CA LEU A 232 -10.93 13.67 -0.03
C LEU A 232 -10.67 14.39 -1.36
N ARG A 233 -9.88 15.46 -1.33
CA ARG A 233 -9.45 16.18 -2.53
C ARG A 233 -8.34 15.43 -3.25
N GLN A 234 -7.31 15.03 -2.51
CA GLN A 234 -6.08 14.49 -3.09
C GLN A 234 -5.30 13.69 -2.05
N TRP A 235 -4.51 12.71 -2.52
CA TRP A 235 -3.54 12.00 -1.69
C TRP A 235 -2.17 11.89 -2.37
N PHE A 236 -1.13 11.77 -1.55
CA PHE A 236 0.23 11.54 -2.00
C PHE A 236 0.95 10.55 -1.09
N PHE A 237 1.79 9.73 -1.70
CA PHE A 237 2.79 8.95 -0.99
C PHE A 237 4.11 9.71 -1.08
N LEU A 238 4.62 10.13 0.07
CA LEU A 238 5.89 10.79 0.25
C LEU A 238 6.82 9.90 1.08
N PRO A 239 8.14 10.15 1.11
CA PRO A 239 9.09 9.30 1.84
C PRO A 239 8.77 9.11 3.34
N ASP A 240 8.08 10.07 3.95
CA ASP A 240 7.65 10.04 5.35
C ASP A 240 6.29 9.36 5.57
N GLY A 241 5.48 9.15 4.52
CA GLY A 241 4.23 8.41 4.62
C GLY A 241 3.14 8.80 3.62
N LEU A 242 1.88 8.53 3.99
CA LEU A 242 0.69 8.88 3.21
C LEU A 242 0.09 10.20 3.70
N HIS A 243 -0.08 11.14 2.78
CA HIS A 243 -0.69 12.44 3.01
C HIS A 243 -2.05 12.49 2.33
N LEU A 244 -3.09 12.82 3.09
CA LEU A 244 -4.45 13.02 2.59
C LEU A 244 -4.86 14.48 2.80
N PHE A 245 -5.35 15.12 1.75
CA PHE A 245 -5.81 16.51 1.75
C PHE A 245 -7.32 16.52 1.55
N LEU A 246 -8.04 17.14 2.47
CA LEU A 246 -9.50 17.10 2.51
C LEU A 246 -10.12 18.49 2.55
N ASP A 247 -11.28 18.60 1.91
CA ASP A 247 -12.10 19.80 1.87
C ASP A 247 -13.31 19.63 2.79
N LEU A 248 -13.69 20.72 3.44
CA LEU A 248 -14.87 20.84 4.26
C LEU A 248 -16.00 21.48 3.45
N ASN A 249 -17.06 20.73 3.23
CA ASN A 249 -18.32 21.24 2.70
C ASN A 249 -19.28 21.41 3.87
N LEU A 250 -19.59 22.66 4.21
CA LEU A 250 -20.68 22.96 5.13
C LEU A 250 -22.00 22.76 4.39
N GLU A 251 -22.89 21.94 4.95
CA GLU A 251 -24.23 21.81 4.40
C GLU A 251 -24.99 23.11 4.71
N GLU A 252 -25.57 23.73 3.67
CA GLU A 252 -26.48 24.86 3.86
C GLU A 252 -27.70 24.39 4.65
N PRO A 253 -28.15 25.15 5.65
CA PRO A 253 -29.26 24.76 6.53
C PRO A 253 -30.61 24.69 5.81
#